data_AF-A0A534I7I9-F1
#
_entry.id   AF-A0A534I7I9-F1
#
_cell.length_a   1.000
_cell.length_b   1.000
_cell.length_c   1.000
_cell.angle_alpha   90.00
_cell.angle_beta   90.00
_cell.angle_gamma   90.00
#
_symmetry.space_group_name_H-M   'P 1'
#
loop_
_entity.id
_entity.type
_entity.pdbx_description
1 polymer ?
#
loop_
_entity_poly.entity_id
_entity_poly.type
_entity_poly.pdbx_seq_one_letter_code
_entity_poly.pdbx_strand_id
1 'polypeptide(L)'
;MRRSTLCLLLGLLGAARPGQAAGFDFASLQSLLSHQDIGSVEELIAALPAAQRNRYALVFESRSLQGASPENPRVILYGPDARFIVTFNGSPAQRGFRAVETMEFDDASKEFRLRELLFPERAAGPEKVVVSEVNPQRCTRCHGAPPRPVWDTFPLWPGAYGERYRATLSARERAGLAAFLALQPTHPRYGELLDVKRFADPQTFRSSALTQYAGIPAEPPNAELSVYLGRLQSQSIARQLVRQPAFDLYRYALLGLADNACGRLADFYPDSLWRTQRSGFERFARDSAASNARQARLKAARAAFSGAAGAVDRTTGDNALVQLRFVAESALGISTRSWTLALERGTYDFTMPPLPAQPLRETLLAEVATRDATIRDLSLYWTSSDGDRYCSYLKRRSRTALSSTDGADGVLAPDAAATPAGAAAAPTVTAANAPAAATIARPAALQLCVSCHETGMAPPLPFSSPTQLMQQLRVRPSAHGTLIDEIRFRLSSAAGAQHMPLGLNLSDAERESLEAYFAGLAAAN
;
A
#
# COMPACT_ATOMS: atom_id res chain seq x y z
N MET A 1 -20.19 -28.40 -70.57
CA MET A 1 -19.15 -28.52 -69.52
C MET A 1 -18.62 -27.14 -69.18
N ARG A 2 -19.08 -26.54 -68.08
CA ARG A 2 -18.52 -25.30 -67.51
C ARG A 2 -18.36 -25.53 -66.01
N ARG A 3 -17.11 -25.54 -65.54
CA ARG A 3 -16.74 -25.67 -64.12
C ARG A 3 -16.77 -24.27 -63.50
N SER A 4 -17.65 -24.06 -62.54
CA SER A 4 -17.65 -22.86 -61.69
C SER A 4 -16.68 -23.07 -60.54
N THR A 5 -15.64 -22.23 -60.49
CA THR A 5 -14.67 -22.17 -59.39
C THR A 5 -15.23 -21.24 -58.32
N LEU A 6 -15.52 -21.79 -57.14
CA LEU A 6 -15.97 -21.07 -55.97
C LEU A 6 -14.75 -20.51 -55.22
N CYS A 7 -14.53 -19.19 -55.27
CA CYS A 7 -13.50 -18.54 -54.45
C CYS A 7 -14.03 -18.30 -53.03
N LEU A 8 -13.54 -19.08 -52.07
CA LEU A 8 -13.68 -18.79 -50.63
C LEU A 8 -12.70 -17.65 -50.25
N LEU A 9 -13.24 -16.48 -49.95
CA LEU A 9 -12.52 -15.42 -49.24
C LEU A 9 -12.59 -15.71 -47.73
N LEU A 10 -11.49 -16.25 -47.18
CA LEU A 10 -11.28 -16.30 -45.73
C LEU A 10 -11.03 -14.86 -45.24
N GLY A 11 -12.03 -14.30 -44.56
CA GLY A 11 -11.86 -13.10 -43.74
C GLY A 11 -11.00 -13.39 -42.53
N LEU A 12 -9.75 -12.90 -42.55
CA LEU A 12 -8.90 -12.78 -41.37
C LEU A 12 -9.50 -11.69 -40.46
N LEU A 13 -10.46 -12.08 -39.61
CA LEU A 13 -10.83 -11.31 -38.43
C LEU A 13 -9.61 -11.34 -37.49
N GLY A 14 -8.80 -10.30 -37.54
CA GLY A 14 -7.80 -10.04 -36.51
C GLY A 14 -8.50 -9.97 -35.16
N ALA A 15 -8.25 -10.97 -34.32
CA ALA A 15 -8.65 -10.93 -32.93
C ALA A 15 -7.98 -9.71 -32.30
N ALA A 16 -8.76 -8.64 -32.09
CA ALA A 16 -8.37 -7.57 -31.19
C ALA A 16 -7.98 -8.22 -29.86
N ARG A 17 -6.78 -7.91 -29.36
CA ARG A 17 -6.39 -8.24 -27.99
C ARG A 17 -7.56 -7.84 -27.08
N PRO A 18 -7.91 -8.62 -26.04
CA PRO A 18 -8.92 -8.20 -25.08
C PRO A 18 -8.46 -6.86 -24.52
N GLY A 19 -9.07 -5.79 -25.02
CA GLY A 19 -8.85 -4.46 -24.52
C GLY A 19 -9.27 -4.50 -23.06
N GLN A 20 -8.37 -4.09 -22.16
CA GLN A 20 -8.83 -3.52 -20.90
C GLN A 20 -9.97 -2.58 -21.27
N ALA A 21 -11.18 -2.86 -20.78
CA ALA A 21 -12.31 -1.96 -20.96
C ALA A 21 -11.78 -0.57 -20.59
N ALA A 22 -11.82 0.38 -21.54
CA ALA A 22 -11.29 1.71 -21.32
C ALA A 22 -11.92 2.25 -20.03
N GLY A 23 -11.10 2.48 -19.01
CA GLY A 23 -11.56 2.99 -17.72
C GLY A 23 -12.21 4.35 -17.90
N PHE A 24 -13.14 4.70 -17.02
CA PHE A 24 -13.71 6.05 -17.00
C PHE A 24 -12.64 7.04 -16.53
N ASP A 25 -12.34 8.04 -17.35
CA ASP A 25 -11.27 9.03 -17.14
C ASP A 25 -11.79 10.47 -17.27
N PHE A 26 -10.90 11.46 -17.20
CA PHE A 26 -11.32 12.86 -17.28
C PHE A 26 -11.88 13.23 -18.66
N ALA A 27 -11.32 12.66 -19.73
CA ALA A 27 -11.83 12.88 -21.09
C ALA A 27 -13.26 12.35 -21.26
N SER A 28 -13.54 11.18 -20.69
CA SER A 28 -14.88 10.59 -20.63
C SER A 28 -15.85 11.48 -19.84
N LEU A 29 -15.41 12.03 -18.71
CA LEU A 29 -16.19 13.00 -17.93
C LEU A 29 -16.49 14.28 -18.75
N GLN A 30 -15.51 14.83 -19.45
CA GLN A 30 -15.72 16.02 -20.28
C GLN A 30 -16.72 15.75 -21.42
N SER A 31 -16.62 14.58 -22.06
CA SER A 31 -17.58 14.14 -23.06
C SER A 31 -18.99 14.04 -22.48
N LEU A 32 -19.13 13.48 -21.27
CA LEU A 32 -20.41 13.36 -20.57
C LEU A 32 -21.03 14.75 -20.28
N LEU A 33 -20.23 15.71 -19.81
CA LEU A 33 -20.69 17.09 -19.60
C LEU A 33 -21.14 17.77 -20.90
N SER A 34 -20.44 17.55 -22.02
CA SER A 34 -20.77 18.21 -23.29
C SER A 34 -21.97 17.61 -24.02
N HIS A 35 -22.19 16.30 -23.90
CA HIS A 35 -23.24 15.59 -24.66
C HIS A 35 -24.60 15.55 -23.96
N GLN A 36 -24.63 15.62 -22.62
CA GLN A 36 -25.85 15.47 -21.83
C GLN A 36 -26.37 16.78 -21.22
N ASP A 37 -25.77 17.92 -21.56
CA ASP A 37 -26.12 19.24 -21.03
C ASP A 37 -26.23 19.27 -19.49
N ILE A 38 -25.27 18.62 -18.83
CA ILE A 38 -25.25 18.47 -17.37
C ILE A 38 -24.90 19.81 -16.72
N GLY A 39 -25.88 20.39 -16.03
CA GLY A 39 -25.82 21.71 -15.41
C GLY A 39 -25.74 21.70 -13.89
N SER A 40 -25.84 20.53 -13.24
CA SER A 40 -25.73 20.42 -11.79
C SER A 40 -24.88 19.22 -11.32
N VAL A 41 -24.45 19.27 -10.05
CA VAL A 41 -23.70 18.18 -9.41
C VAL A 41 -24.56 16.92 -9.31
N GLU A 42 -25.85 17.07 -9.01
CA GLU A 42 -26.83 15.98 -8.94
C GLU A 42 -26.92 15.25 -10.29
N GLU A 43 -27.10 16.00 -11.39
CA GLU A 43 -27.16 15.46 -12.74
C GLU A 43 -25.84 14.77 -13.12
N LEU A 44 -24.70 15.37 -12.75
CA LEU A 44 -23.41 14.73 -12.97
C LEU A 44 -23.32 13.40 -12.25
N ILE A 45 -23.65 13.35 -10.96
CA ILE A 45 -23.55 12.10 -10.18
C ILE A 45 -24.47 11.04 -10.79
N ALA A 46 -25.71 11.36 -11.11
CA ALA A 46 -26.65 10.42 -11.73
C ALA A 46 -26.12 9.83 -13.05
N ALA A 47 -25.42 10.65 -13.84
CA ALA A 47 -24.83 10.26 -15.12
C ALA A 47 -23.52 9.46 -14.99
N LEU A 48 -22.85 9.46 -13.84
CA LEU A 48 -21.62 8.68 -13.64
C LEU A 48 -21.84 7.17 -13.84
N PRO A 49 -20.84 6.44 -14.39
CA PRO A 49 -20.93 5.00 -14.54
C PRO A 49 -21.22 4.29 -13.21
N ALA A 50 -21.99 3.19 -13.26
CA ALA A 50 -22.32 2.41 -12.06
C ALA A 50 -21.06 1.94 -11.29
N ALA A 51 -19.97 1.62 -12.00
CA ALA A 51 -18.69 1.24 -11.40
C ALA A 51 -18.00 2.35 -10.61
N GLN A 52 -18.35 3.63 -10.87
CA GLN A 52 -17.90 4.76 -10.06
C GLN A 52 -18.82 4.98 -8.86
N ARG A 53 -20.13 4.73 -9.03
CA ARG A 53 -21.16 5.01 -8.01
C ARG A 53 -21.30 3.93 -6.93
N ASN A 54 -20.74 2.75 -7.12
CA ASN A 54 -20.83 1.63 -6.16
C ASN A 54 -19.60 1.48 -5.25
N ARG A 55 -18.58 2.32 -5.43
CA ARG A 55 -17.30 2.25 -4.73
C ARG A 55 -16.96 3.63 -4.20
N TYR A 56 -17.07 3.81 -2.90
CA TYR A 56 -16.82 5.09 -2.28
C TYR A 56 -16.43 4.99 -0.81
N ALA A 57 -15.71 6.00 -0.35
CA ALA A 57 -15.47 6.27 1.05
C ALA A 57 -16.29 7.50 1.49
N LEU A 58 -16.72 7.50 2.75
CA LEU A 58 -17.52 8.56 3.34
C LEU A 58 -16.72 9.29 4.42
N VAL A 59 -16.55 10.60 4.26
CA VAL A 59 -15.75 11.47 5.14
C VAL A 59 -16.69 12.42 5.87
N PHE A 60 -16.90 12.22 7.17
CA PHE A 60 -17.76 13.07 7.99
C PHE A 60 -17.06 14.31 8.56
N GLU A 61 -15.72 14.32 8.60
CA GLU A 61 -14.93 15.46 9.06
C GLU A 61 -13.84 15.81 8.03
N SER A 62 -14.26 16.53 6.98
CA SER A 62 -13.39 16.82 5.84
C SER A 62 -12.48 18.04 6.07
N ARG A 63 -11.21 17.89 5.70
CA ARG A 63 -10.18 18.94 5.65
C ARG A 63 -9.87 19.43 4.23
N SER A 64 -10.68 19.03 3.25
CA SER A 64 -10.59 19.54 1.87
C SER A 64 -11.31 20.87 1.68
N LEU A 65 -11.32 21.36 0.44
CA LEU A 65 -12.11 22.52 0.01
C LEU A 65 -13.61 22.25 0.19
N GLN A 66 -14.06 21.01 -0.03
CA GLN A 66 -15.41 20.54 0.34
C GLN A 66 -15.60 20.30 1.86
N GLY A 67 -16.71 20.82 2.40
CA GLY A 67 -17.16 20.58 3.77
C GLY A 67 -17.85 19.24 3.97
N ALA A 68 -17.98 18.81 5.22
CA ALA A 68 -18.67 17.59 5.61
C ALA A 68 -19.25 17.72 7.04
N SER A 69 -20.25 16.92 7.35
CA SER A 69 -20.76 16.66 8.69
C SER A 69 -21.08 15.15 8.82
N PRO A 70 -21.36 14.64 10.05
CA PRO A 70 -21.77 13.24 10.23
C PRO A 70 -22.92 12.83 9.29
N GLU A 71 -24.03 13.53 9.32
CA GLU A 71 -25.22 13.22 8.53
C GLU A 71 -25.11 13.63 7.05
N ASN A 72 -24.20 14.57 6.72
CA ASN A 72 -23.89 14.97 5.35
C ASN A 72 -22.39 14.80 5.04
N PRO A 73 -21.90 13.57 4.87
CA PRO A 73 -20.48 13.32 4.62
C PRO A 73 -20.06 13.79 3.22
N ARG A 74 -18.78 14.16 3.08
CA ARG A 74 -18.14 14.23 1.76
C ARG A 74 -17.98 12.80 1.24
N VAL A 75 -18.34 12.59 -0.01
CA VAL A 75 -18.24 11.31 -0.71
C VAL A 75 -17.02 11.33 -1.61
N ILE A 76 -16.21 10.28 -1.55
CA ILE A 76 -15.09 10.05 -2.45
C ILE A 76 -15.42 8.82 -3.28
N LEU A 77 -15.93 9.05 -4.49
CA LEU A 77 -16.21 7.99 -5.46
C LEU A 77 -14.92 7.57 -6.14
N TYR A 78 -14.65 6.28 -6.24
CA TYR A 78 -13.49 5.74 -6.93
C TYR A 78 -13.87 4.58 -7.85
N GLY A 79 -13.29 4.56 -9.05
CA GLY A 79 -13.44 3.42 -9.96
C GLY A 79 -12.83 2.14 -9.41
N PRO A 80 -12.90 1.01 -10.15
CA PRO A 80 -12.43 -0.30 -9.68
C PRO A 80 -10.93 -0.36 -9.32
N ASP A 81 -10.14 0.60 -9.77
CA ASP A 81 -8.69 0.71 -9.53
C ASP A 81 -8.27 2.10 -9.01
N ALA A 82 -9.24 2.95 -8.65
CA ALA A 82 -9.05 4.33 -8.21
C ALA A 82 -8.25 5.24 -9.17
N ARG A 83 -8.13 4.87 -10.46
CA ARG A 83 -7.48 5.72 -11.47
C ARG A 83 -8.21 7.02 -11.71
N PHE A 84 -9.52 7.02 -11.52
CA PHE A 84 -10.33 8.20 -11.57
C PHE A 84 -11.18 8.32 -10.30
N ILE A 85 -11.03 9.44 -9.62
CA ILE A 85 -11.73 9.78 -8.38
C ILE A 85 -12.54 11.03 -8.61
N VAL A 86 -13.77 11.01 -8.10
CA VAL A 86 -14.71 12.14 -8.10
C VAL A 86 -15.17 12.37 -6.68
N THR A 87 -15.14 13.61 -6.20
CA THR A 87 -15.61 13.92 -4.85
C THR A 87 -16.65 15.04 -4.83
N PHE A 88 -17.62 14.90 -3.95
CA PHE A 88 -18.70 15.87 -3.73
C PHE A 88 -19.19 15.82 -2.28
N ASN A 89 -19.98 16.80 -1.87
CA ASN A 89 -20.73 16.76 -0.61
C ASN A 89 -22.23 16.99 -0.86
N GLY A 90 -23.08 16.71 0.13
CA GLY A 90 -24.53 16.68 -0.06
C GLY A 90 -25.31 17.91 0.40
N SER A 91 -24.78 18.73 1.30
CA SER A 91 -25.56 19.80 1.93
C SER A 91 -25.27 21.18 1.33
N PRO A 92 -26.31 21.96 0.95
CA PRO A 92 -26.15 23.35 0.52
C PRO A 92 -25.45 24.26 1.53
N ALA A 93 -25.53 23.92 2.83
CA ALA A 93 -24.87 24.67 3.89
C ALA A 93 -23.36 24.42 3.96
N GLN A 94 -22.84 23.42 3.24
CA GLN A 94 -21.43 23.08 3.24
C GLN A 94 -20.67 23.84 2.17
N ARG A 95 -19.49 24.34 2.53
CA ARG A 95 -18.53 24.89 1.56
C ARG A 95 -18.26 23.87 0.43
N GLY A 96 -18.12 24.36 -0.80
CA GLY A 96 -17.89 23.50 -1.97
C GLY A 96 -19.12 22.75 -2.48
N PHE A 97 -20.34 23.08 -2.03
CA PHE A 97 -21.57 22.43 -2.50
C PHE A 97 -21.75 22.45 -4.02
N ARG A 98 -21.31 23.50 -4.71
CA ARG A 98 -21.40 23.61 -6.17
C ARG A 98 -20.16 23.08 -6.90
N ALA A 99 -19.20 22.50 -6.19
CA ALA A 99 -17.95 22.07 -6.76
C ALA A 99 -17.82 20.54 -6.72
N VAL A 100 -17.18 20.00 -7.75
CA VAL A 100 -16.71 18.61 -7.81
C VAL A 100 -15.19 18.63 -7.95
N GLU A 101 -14.49 17.89 -7.10
CA GLU A 101 -13.04 17.71 -7.22
C GLU A 101 -12.78 16.38 -7.94
N THR A 102 -11.81 16.35 -8.86
CA THR A 102 -11.39 15.11 -9.55
C THR A 102 -9.91 14.87 -9.39
N MET A 103 -9.53 13.60 -9.26
CA MET A 103 -8.14 13.15 -9.37
C MET A 103 -8.06 12.01 -10.38
N GLU A 104 -7.19 12.18 -11.36
CA GLU A 104 -6.91 11.21 -12.42
C GLU A 104 -5.46 10.75 -12.31
N PHE A 105 -5.19 9.46 -12.46
CA PHE A 105 -3.84 8.94 -12.65
C PHE A 105 -3.58 8.72 -14.14
N ASP A 106 -2.65 9.48 -14.71
CA ASP A 106 -2.28 9.37 -16.11
C ASP A 106 -1.31 8.21 -16.33
N ASP A 107 -1.75 7.19 -17.05
CA ASP A 107 -0.95 5.98 -17.27
C ASP A 107 0.31 6.19 -18.11
N ALA A 108 0.36 7.20 -18.97
CA ALA A 108 1.53 7.44 -19.81
C ALA A 108 2.67 8.07 -19.01
N SER A 109 2.36 9.08 -18.19
CA SER A 109 3.33 9.80 -17.37
C SER A 109 3.53 9.19 -15.98
N LYS A 110 2.59 8.35 -15.51
CA LYS A 110 2.50 7.82 -14.12
C LYS A 110 2.41 8.95 -13.08
N GLU A 111 1.62 9.98 -13.40
CA GLU A 111 1.44 11.17 -12.57
C GLU A 111 -0.04 11.41 -12.26
N PHE A 112 -0.29 12.02 -11.10
CA PHE A 112 -1.65 12.43 -10.72
C PHE A 112 -1.97 13.80 -11.30
N ARG A 113 -3.21 13.94 -11.78
CA ARG A 113 -3.78 15.17 -12.32
C ARG A 113 -5.02 15.55 -11.53
N LEU A 114 -5.01 16.75 -10.98
CA LEU A 114 -6.09 17.29 -10.16
C LEU A 114 -6.83 18.36 -10.94
N ARG A 115 -8.16 18.32 -10.90
CA ARG A 115 -9.02 19.36 -11.48
C ARG A 115 -10.23 19.57 -10.60
N GLU A 116 -10.85 20.73 -10.75
CA GLU A 116 -12.11 21.08 -10.11
C GLU A 116 -13.11 21.53 -11.17
N LEU A 117 -14.37 21.13 -10.96
CA LEU A 117 -15.50 21.54 -11.77
C LEU A 117 -16.41 22.40 -10.90
N LEU A 118 -16.69 23.61 -11.34
CA LEU A 118 -17.62 24.52 -10.67
C LEU A 118 -18.91 24.61 -11.48
N PHE A 119 -20.01 24.22 -10.85
CA PHE A 119 -21.34 24.28 -11.44
C PHE A 119 -21.98 25.66 -11.23
N PRO A 120 -22.69 26.19 -12.22
CA PRO A 120 -23.40 27.47 -12.14
C PRO A 120 -24.54 27.44 -11.12
N GLU A 121 -25.06 28.61 -10.75
CA GLU A 121 -26.31 28.66 -9.98
C GLU A 121 -27.45 28.54 -10.98
N ARG A 122 -28.39 27.61 -10.78
CA ARG A 122 -29.53 27.49 -11.69
C ARG A 122 -30.32 28.79 -11.84
N ALA A 123 -30.32 29.66 -10.83
CA ALA A 123 -30.98 30.97 -10.88
C ALA A 123 -30.20 32.05 -11.67
N ALA A 124 -28.93 31.81 -12.03
CA ALA A 124 -28.04 32.80 -12.65
C ALA A 124 -28.06 32.79 -14.20
N GLY A 125 -28.84 31.89 -14.84
CA GLY A 125 -28.95 31.80 -16.30
C GLY A 125 -28.12 30.66 -16.92
N PRO A 126 -27.90 30.67 -18.25
CA PRO A 126 -27.35 29.54 -19.02
C PRO A 126 -25.80 29.42 -18.91
N GLU A 127 -25.24 29.69 -17.74
CA GLU A 127 -23.81 29.53 -17.53
C GLU A 127 -23.41 28.05 -17.64
N LYS A 128 -22.25 27.78 -18.26
CA LYS A 128 -21.72 26.42 -18.40
C LYS A 128 -20.85 26.05 -17.20
N VAL A 129 -20.70 24.76 -16.96
CA VAL A 129 -19.75 24.22 -15.97
C VAL A 129 -18.34 24.74 -16.27
N VAL A 130 -17.69 25.33 -15.26
CA VAL A 130 -16.31 25.82 -15.37
C VAL A 130 -15.35 24.74 -14.91
N VAL A 131 -14.41 24.37 -15.77
CA VAL A 131 -13.36 23.38 -15.48
C VAL A 131 -12.04 24.10 -15.24
N SER A 132 -11.36 23.78 -14.13
CA SER A 132 -10.05 24.34 -13.84
C SER A 132 -8.97 23.87 -14.82
N GLU A 133 -7.86 24.59 -14.84
CA GLU A 133 -6.58 24.08 -15.33
C GLU A 133 -6.17 22.79 -14.60
N VAL A 134 -5.19 22.07 -15.16
CA VAL A 134 -4.61 20.89 -14.52
C VAL A 134 -3.73 21.32 -13.35
N ASN A 135 -3.90 20.67 -12.20
CA ASN A 135 -3.14 20.91 -10.98
C ASN A 135 -3.19 22.38 -10.51
N PRO A 136 -4.39 22.96 -10.33
CA PRO A 136 -4.53 24.35 -9.91
C PRO A 136 -3.90 24.55 -8.53
N GLN A 137 -3.42 25.76 -8.22
CA GLN A 137 -2.69 26.04 -6.97
C GLN A 137 -3.50 25.66 -5.72
N ARG A 138 -4.83 25.81 -5.76
CA ARG A 138 -5.72 25.43 -4.66
C ARG A 138 -5.66 23.94 -4.33
N CYS A 139 -5.40 23.08 -5.31
CA CYS A 139 -5.23 21.64 -5.13
C CYS A 139 -3.79 21.29 -4.73
N THR A 140 -2.80 21.82 -5.46
CA THR A 140 -1.37 21.51 -5.20
C THR A 140 -0.86 22.07 -3.88
N ARG A 141 -1.54 23.05 -3.28
CA ARG A 141 -1.28 23.45 -1.90
C ARG A 141 -1.33 22.24 -0.96
N CYS A 142 -2.34 21.38 -1.06
CA CYS A 142 -2.43 20.20 -0.20
C CYS A 142 -1.69 18.98 -0.79
N HIS A 143 -1.85 18.76 -2.10
CA HIS A 143 -1.36 17.58 -2.78
C HIS A 143 0.11 17.64 -3.20
N GLY A 144 0.76 18.80 -3.11
CA GLY A 144 2.18 18.99 -3.47
C GLY A 144 2.44 19.12 -4.97
N ALA A 145 3.73 19.20 -5.29
CA ALA A 145 4.28 19.20 -6.65
C ALA A 145 5.53 18.28 -6.67
N PRO A 146 5.49 17.14 -7.39
CA PRO A 146 4.36 16.62 -8.15
C PRO A 146 3.15 16.29 -7.25
N PRO A 147 1.91 16.36 -7.79
CA PRO A 147 0.72 16.00 -7.03
C PRO A 147 0.73 14.53 -6.61
N ARG A 148 0.25 14.27 -5.40
CA ARG A 148 0.06 12.93 -4.83
C ARG A 148 -1.32 12.80 -4.18
N PRO A 149 -1.84 11.58 -3.94
CA PRO A 149 -3.04 11.43 -3.15
C PRO A 149 -2.81 11.85 -1.69
N VAL A 150 -3.87 12.36 -1.07
CA VAL A 150 -3.90 12.68 0.36
C VAL A 150 -5.08 11.92 0.96
N TRP A 151 -4.80 10.79 1.59
CA TRP A 151 -5.81 9.91 2.16
C TRP A 151 -5.53 9.51 3.61
N ASP A 152 -4.43 9.98 4.21
CA ASP A 152 -3.88 9.42 5.44
C ASP A 152 -3.33 7.98 5.25
N THR A 153 -2.64 7.49 6.27
CA THR A 153 -1.87 6.22 6.22
C THR A 153 -2.55 5.10 7.01
N PHE A 154 -2.13 3.85 6.85
CA PHE A 154 -2.63 2.77 7.69
C PHE A 154 -2.18 2.94 9.17
N PRO A 155 -2.95 2.48 10.18
CA PRO A 155 -4.30 1.88 10.16
C PRO A 155 -5.44 2.85 10.49
N LEU A 156 -5.25 4.16 10.27
CA LEU A 156 -6.17 5.20 10.73
C LEU A 156 -6.50 6.21 9.65
N TRP A 157 -7.77 6.57 9.51
CA TRP A 157 -8.28 7.57 8.57
C TRP A 157 -9.16 8.62 9.28
N PRO A 158 -8.57 9.52 10.10
CA PRO A 158 -9.32 10.43 10.96
C PRO A 158 -10.36 11.28 10.23
N GLY A 159 -11.63 11.13 10.60
CA GLY A 159 -12.77 11.82 9.99
C GLY A 159 -13.50 11.04 8.89
N ALA A 160 -13.09 9.80 8.59
CA ALA A 160 -13.81 8.90 7.70
C ALA A 160 -14.61 7.86 8.49
N TYR A 161 -15.77 7.44 7.99
CA TYR A 161 -16.51 6.31 8.59
C TYR A 161 -15.69 5.03 8.47
N GLY A 162 -15.51 4.31 9.58
CA GLY A 162 -14.53 3.23 9.65
C GLY A 162 -13.13 3.77 9.89
N GLU A 163 -13.02 4.80 10.73
CA GLU A 163 -11.79 5.56 10.97
C GLU A 163 -10.63 4.65 11.39
N ARG A 164 -10.92 3.57 12.12
CA ARG A 164 -9.97 2.59 12.60
C ARG A 164 -10.09 1.30 11.80
N TYR A 165 -8.96 0.81 11.28
CA TYR A 165 -8.91 -0.43 10.54
C TYR A 165 -9.47 -1.62 11.35
N ARG A 166 -10.40 -2.37 10.75
CA ARG A 166 -11.00 -3.59 11.32
C ARG A 166 -11.54 -3.43 12.75
N ALA A 167 -11.97 -2.22 13.10
CA ALA A 167 -12.54 -1.89 14.40
C ALA A 167 -14.04 -1.61 14.31
N THR A 168 -14.73 -1.70 15.44
CA THR A 168 -16.12 -1.24 15.53
C THR A 168 -16.18 0.27 15.41
N LEU A 169 -17.19 0.78 14.69
CA LEU A 169 -17.51 2.20 14.63
C LEU A 169 -17.71 2.78 16.05
N SER A 170 -17.17 3.98 16.29
CA SER A 170 -17.42 4.77 17.49
C SER A 170 -18.91 5.14 17.61
N ALA A 171 -19.33 5.62 18.79
CA ALA A 171 -20.72 6.08 18.99
C ALA A 171 -21.08 7.23 18.03
N ARG A 172 -20.15 8.17 17.81
CA ARG A 172 -20.31 9.28 16.86
C ARG A 172 -20.46 8.78 15.43
N GLU A 173 -19.60 7.85 15.01
CA GLU A 173 -19.70 7.25 13.67
C GLU A 173 -21.02 6.48 13.49
N ARG A 174 -21.44 5.68 14.46
CA ARG A 174 -22.72 4.93 14.34
C ARG A 174 -23.91 5.87 14.22
N ALA A 175 -23.98 6.91 15.04
CA ALA A 175 -25.08 7.87 15.00
C ALA A 175 -25.12 8.64 13.68
N GLY A 176 -23.97 9.15 13.22
CA GLY A 176 -23.86 9.86 11.96
C GLY A 176 -24.17 8.98 10.75
N LEU A 177 -23.65 7.75 10.74
CA LEU A 177 -23.89 6.81 9.64
C LEU A 177 -25.35 6.40 9.57
N ALA A 178 -26.01 6.18 10.71
CA ALA A 178 -27.44 5.91 10.76
C ALA A 178 -28.26 7.09 10.20
N ALA A 179 -27.90 8.33 10.54
CA ALA A 179 -28.56 9.53 10.01
C ALA A 179 -28.33 9.68 8.50
N PHE A 180 -27.11 9.45 8.01
CA PHE A 180 -26.80 9.42 6.58
C PHE A 180 -27.64 8.37 5.85
N LEU A 181 -27.70 7.13 6.37
CA LEU A 181 -28.46 6.04 5.76
C LEU A 181 -29.96 6.31 5.72
N ALA A 182 -30.52 7.01 6.71
CA ALA A 182 -31.92 7.42 6.72
C ALA A 182 -32.21 8.52 5.68
N LEU A 183 -31.27 9.44 5.46
CA LEU A 183 -31.38 10.53 4.49
C LEU A 183 -31.12 10.07 3.05
N GLN A 184 -30.23 9.10 2.85
CA GLN A 184 -29.69 8.74 1.54
C GLN A 184 -30.77 8.43 0.48
N PRO A 185 -31.85 7.67 0.73
CA PRO A 185 -32.79 7.26 -0.31
C PRO A 185 -33.56 8.42 -0.97
N THR A 186 -33.73 9.53 -0.26
CA THR A 186 -34.50 10.70 -0.73
C THR A 186 -33.63 11.90 -1.08
N HIS A 187 -32.32 11.80 -0.82
CA HIS A 187 -31.39 12.92 -1.01
C HIS A 187 -31.01 13.07 -2.50
N PRO A 188 -31.08 14.27 -3.10
CA PRO A 188 -30.83 14.49 -4.53
C PRO A 188 -29.48 13.98 -5.05
N ARG A 189 -28.41 14.10 -4.23
CA ARG A 189 -27.07 13.55 -4.54
C ARG A 189 -26.85 12.13 -4.04
N TYR A 190 -27.07 11.89 -2.74
CA TYR A 190 -26.75 10.59 -2.16
C TYR A 190 -27.67 9.46 -2.66
N GLY A 191 -28.90 9.76 -3.09
CA GLY A 191 -29.82 8.78 -3.66
C GLY A 191 -29.26 8.07 -4.90
N GLU A 192 -28.31 8.71 -5.59
CA GLU A 192 -27.63 8.13 -6.76
C GLU A 192 -26.52 7.14 -6.40
N LEU A 193 -26.09 7.09 -5.13
CA LEU A 193 -25.06 6.16 -4.67
C LEU A 193 -25.58 4.73 -4.67
N LEU A 194 -24.81 3.83 -5.27
CA LEU A 194 -25.15 2.42 -5.38
C LEU A 194 -24.52 1.64 -4.21
N ASP A 195 -25.04 0.44 -3.95
CA ASP A 195 -24.53 -0.48 -2.92
C ASP A 195 -24.40 0.12 -1.50
N VAL A 196 -25.23 1.12 -1.17
CA VAL A 196 -25.25 1.79 0.14
C VAL A 196 -25.48 0.81 1.30
N LYS A 197 -26.15 -0.32 1.03
CA LYS A 197 -26.35 -1.42 1.99
C LYS A 197 -25.05 -1.94 2.60
N ARG A 198 -23.91 -1.81 1.90
CA ARG A 198 -22.59 -2.13 2.45
C ARG A 198 -22.32 -1.34 3.74
N PHE A 199 -22.71 -0.08 3.81
CA PHE A 199 -22.52 0.75 5.01
C PHE A 199 -23.48 0.41 6.15
N ALA A 200 -24.61 -0.23 5.86
CA ALA A 200 -25.54 -0.73 6.87
C ALA A 200 -25.08 -2.05 7.49
N ASP A 201 -24.22 -2.82 6.81
CA ASP A 201 -23.67 -4.08 7.32
C ASP A 201 -22.53 -3.83 8.33
N PRO A 202 -22.69 -4.24 9.60
CA PRO A 202 -21.64 -4.13 10.61
C PRO A 202 -20.33 -4.85 10.21
N GLN A 203 -20.40 -5.87 9.35
CA GLN A 203 -19.23 -6.63 8.91
C GLN A 203 -18.34 -5.87 7.92
N THR A 204 -18.84 -4.80 7.30
CA THR A 204 -18.07 -3.97 6.36
C THR A 204 -16.83 -3.36 7.01
N PHE A 205 -16.95 -2.89 8.25
CA PHE A 205 -15.85 -2.25 8.96
C PHE A 205 -15.08 -3.24 9.83
N ARG A 206 -15.75 -4.28 10.33
CA ARG A 206 -15.16 -5.34 11.14
C ARG A 206 -15.78 -6.68 10.76
N SER A 207 -15.10 -7.41 9.88
CA SER A 207 -15.49 -8.77 9.50
C SER A 207 -15.54 -9.69 10.72
N SER A 208 -16.54 -10.59 10.77
CA SER A 208 -16.59 -11.64 11.79
C SER A 208 -15.47 -12.67 11.59
N ALA A 209 -15.09 -13.40 12.64
CA ALA A 209 -14.10 -14.47 12.54
C ALA A 209 -14.53 -15.53 11.49
N LEU A 210 -15.82 -15.91 11.48
CA LEU A 210 -16.36 -16.87 10.51
C LEU A 210 -16.18 -16.39 9.06
N THR A 211 -16.43 -15.11 8.80
CA THR A 211 -16.27 -14.51 7.47
C THR A 211 -14.80 -14.48 7.03
N GLN A 212 -13.88 -14.27 7.97
CA GLN A 212 -12.44 -14.32 7.71
C GLN A 212 -11.93 -15.73 7.40
N TYR A 213 -12.55 -16.77 7.96
CA TYR A 213 -12.20 -18.16 7.68
C TYR A 213 -12.79 -18.66 6.35
N ALA A 214 -13.97 -18.19 5.96
CA ALA A 214 -14.66 -18.62 4.75
C ALA A 214 -14.07 -18.01 3.44
N GLY A 215 -13.15 -17.05 3.52
CA GLY A 215 -12.50 -16.42 2.36
C GLY A 215 -11.69 -15.17 2.74
N ILE A 216 -11.13 -14.48 1.74
CA ILE A 216 -10.50 -13.16 1.97
C ILE A 216 -11.63 -12.17 2.28
N PRO A 217 -11.77 -11.66 3.52
CA PRO A 217 -12.81 -10.70 3.85
C PRO A 217 -12.64 -9.46 2.95
N ALA A 218 -13.75 -8.91 2.46
CA ALA A 218 -13.71 -7.65 1.73
C ALA A 218 -13.10 -6.57 2.64
N GLU A 219 -12.10 -5.83 2.13
CA GLU A 219 -11.50 -4.74 2.88
C GLU A 219 -12.52 -3.63 3.13
N PRO A 220 -12.48 -2.94 4.29
CA PRO A 220 -13.32 -1.77 4.51
C PRO A 220 -13.00 -0.68 3.47
N PRO A 221 -13.95 0.19 3.10
CA PRO A 221 -13.76 1.18 2.03
C PRO A 221 -12.49 2.02 2.16
N ASN A 222 -12.12 2.41 3.38
CA ASN A 222 -10.91 3.21 3.62
C ASN A 222 -9.62 2.44 3.32
N ALA A 223 -9.57 1.16 3.67
CA ALA A 223 -8.42 0.29 3.39
C ALA A 223 -8.36 -0.09 1.91
N GLU A 224 -9.51 -0.39 1.31
CA GLU A 224 -9.64 -0.66 -0.13
C GLU A 224 -9.11 0.53 -0.96
N LEU A 225 -9.56 1.76 -0.67
CA LEU A 225 -9.06 2.95 -1.34
C LEU A 225 -7.56 3.17 -1.09
N SER A 226 -7.09 2.94 0.15
CA SER A 226 -5.65 3.02 0.46
C SER A 226 -4.84 2.08 -0.42
N VAL A 227 -5.26 0.82 -0.56
CA VAL A 227 -4.62 -0.19 -1.42
C VAL A 227 -4.50 0.28 -2.86
N TYR A 228 -5.58 0.77 -3.47
CA TYR A 228 -5.53 1.24 -4.85
C TYR A 228 -4.62 2.46 -5.01
N LEU A 229 -4.75 3.45 -4.11
CA LEU A 229 -3.90 4.64 -4.16
C LEU A 229 -2.42 4.31 -3.94
N GLY A 230 -2.07 3.40 -3.04
CA GLY A 230 -0.69 3.00 -2.83
C GLY A 230 -0.09 2.23 -4.01
N ARG A 231 -0.89 1.46 -4.77
CA ARG A 231 -0.44 0.85 -6.02
C ARG A 231 -0.11 1.90 -7.08
N LEU A 232 -1.00 2.87 -7.30
CA LEU A 232 -0.78 3.97 -8.24
C LEU A 232 0.40 4.85 -7.81
N GLN A 233 0.50 5.14 -6.51
CA GLN A 233 1.61 5.88 -5.94
C GLN A 233 2.93 5.14 -6.10
N SER A 234 2.96 3.81 -5.95
CA SER A 234 4.15 3.00 -6.23
C SER A 234 4.60 3.09 -7.68
N GLN A 235 3.65 3.15 -8.63
CA GLN A 235 3.97 3.38 -10.04
C GLN A 235 4.58 4.78 -10.27
N SER A 236 4.03 5.81 -9.62
CA SER A 236 4.58 7.16 -9.69
C SER A 236 5.99 7.24 -9.10
N ILE A 237 6.23 6.60 -7.95
CA ILE A 237 7.54 6.52 -7.31
C ILE A 237 8.55 5.82 -8.24
N ALA A 238 8.20 4.65 -8.77
CA ALA A 238 9.06 3.93 -9.70
C ALA A 238 9.40 4.78 -10.93
N ARG A 239 8.41 5.50 -11.48
CA ARG A 239 8.64 6.41 -12.61
C ARG A 239 9.59 7.57 -12.27
N GLN A 240 9.44 8.17 -11.08
CA GLN A 240 10.33 9.23 -10.60
C GLN A 240 11.78 8.72 -10.48
N LEU A 241 11.97 7.51 -9.94
CA LEU A 241 13.26 6.86 -9.85
C LEU A 241 13.86 6.59 -11.23
N VAL A 242 13.12 5.93 -12.12
CA VAL A 242 13.59 5.50 -13.45
C VAL A 242 13.99 6.66 -14.36
N ARG A 243 13.37 7.84 -14.20
CA ARG A 243 13.69 9.03 -14.98
C ARG A 243 15.02 9.69 -14.62
N GLN A 244 15.64 9.32 -13.51
CA GLN A 244 16.89 9.97 -13.08
C GLN A 244 18.09 9.44 -13.87
N PRO A 245 19.05 10.30 -14.26
CA PRO A 245 20.25 9.87 -14.97
C PRO A 245 21.04 8.81 -14.21
N ALA A 246 21.11 8.91 -12.88
CA ALA A 246 21.83 7.97 -12.03
C ALA A 246 21.04 6.67 -11.74
N PHE A 247 19.80 6.52 -12.23
CA PHE A 247 19.00 5.31 -11.98
C PHE A 247 19.72 4.04 -12.41
N ASP A 248 20.33 4.04 -13.60
CA ASP A 248 20.98 2.84 -14.13
C ASP A 248 22.13 2.33 -13.25
N LEU A 249 22.83 3.24 -12.57
CA LEU A 249 23.91 2.93 -11.64
C LEU A 249 23.38 2.28 -10.36
N TYR A 250 22.22 2.73 -9.86
CA TYR A 250 21.63 2.30 -8.59
C TYR A 250 20.47 1.30 -8.73
N ARG A 251 20.06 0.91 -9.94
CA ARG A 251 18.84 0.12 -10.21
C ARG A 251 18.75 -1.18 -9.42
N TYR A 252 19.87 -1.88 -9.24
CA TYR A 252 19.91 -3.14 -8.51
C TYR A 252 19.77 -2.93 -6.99
N ALA A 253 20.40 -1.88 -6.44
CA ALA A 253 20.20 -1.47 -5.05
C ALA A 253 18.75 -1.05 -4.81
N LEU A 254 18.18 -0.21 -5.69
CA LEU A 254 16.81 0.27 -5.56
C LEU A 254 15.78 -0.87 -5.63
N LEU A 255 15.95 -1.81 -6.56
CA LEU A 255 15.08 -2.99 -6.64
C LEU A 255 15.24 -3.89 -5.41
N GLY A 256 16.48 -4.14 -4.98
CA GLY A 256 16.75 -4.95 -3.81
C GLY A 256 16.27 -4.31 -2.50
N LEU A 257 16.25 -2.98 -2.39
CA LEU A 257 15.74 -2.26 -1.22
C LEU A 257 14.24 -2.03 -1.25
N ALA A 258 13.60 -2.10 -2.42
CA ALA A 258 12.15 -2.18 -2.53
C ALA A 258 11.63 -3.55 -2.07
N ASP A 259 12.52 -4.54 -2.07
CA ASP A 259 12.30 -5.88 -1.56
C ASP A 259 12.92 -6.05 -0.16
N ASN A 260 12.12 -5.88 0.88
CA ASN A 260 12.62 -5.93 2.26
C ASN A 260 13.26 -7.28 2.65
N ALA A 261 13.16 -8.32 1.82
CA ALA A 261 13.77 -9.63 2.05
C ALA A 261 15.22 -9.75 1.52
N CYS A 262 15.69 -8.82 0.67
CA CYS A 262 17.01 -8.88 0.05
C CYS A 262 18.13 -8.16 0.82
N GLY A 263 17.89 -7.81 2.09
CA GLY A 263 18.92 -7.37 3.02
C GLY A 263 18.96 -5.86 3.22
N ARG A 264 20.12 -5.35 3.65
CA ARG A 264 20.32 -3.94 4.02
C ARG A 264 21.11 -3.19 2.95
N LEU A 265 21.06 -1.87 2.99
CA LEU A 265 21.77 -0.97 2.08
C LEU A 265 23.28 -1.28 1.99
N ALA A 266 23.89 -1.62 3.13
CA ALA A 266 25.29 -2.04 3.20
C ALA A 266 25.60 -3.27 2.31
N ASP A 267 24.61 -4.13 2.08
CA ASP A 267 24.77 -5.34 1.26
C ASP A 267 24.78 -5.04 -0.26
N PHE A 268 24.32 -3.86 -0.65
CA PHE A 268 24.27 -3.41 -2.05
C PHE A 268 25.43 -2.48 -2.42
N TYR A 269 26.10 -1.89 -1.42
CA TYR A 269 27.19 -0.94 -1.63
C TYR A 269 28.56 -1.63 -1.54
N PRO A 270 29.56 -1.15 -2.29
CA PRO A 270 30.96 -1.45 -2.00
C PRO A 270 31.38 -0.91 -0.62
N ASP A 271 32.33 -1.56 0.05
CA ASP A 271 32.77 -1.18 1.40
C ASP A 271 33.31 0.25 1.50
N SER A 272 33.95 0.76 0.44
CA SER A 272 34.41 2.15 0.36
C SER A 272 33.24 3.13 0.40
N LEU A 273 32.22 2.91 -0.43
CA LEU A 273 31.03 3.75 -0.50
C LEU A 273 30.19 3.65 0.78
N TRP A 274 30.04 2.46 1.35
CA TRP A 274 29.29 2.32 2.60
C TRP A 274 29.96 3.07 3.76
N ARG A 275 31.29 3.02 3.85
CA ARG A 275 32.04 3.75 4.89
C ARG A 275 31.79 5.25 4.85
N THR A 276 31.70 5.85 3.67
CA THR A 276 31.44 7.29 3.52
C THR A 276 29.97 7.65 3.74
N GLN A 277 29.05 6.79 3.32
CA GLN A 277 27.61 7.07 3.36
C GLN A 277 26.93 6.72 4.70
N ARG A 278 27.50 5.81 5.49
CA ARG A 278 26.89 5.30 6.73
C ARG A 278 26.42 6.40 7.69
N SER A 279 27.26 7.40 7.95
CA SER A 279 26.89 8.49 8.88
C SER A 279 25.73 9.35 8.35
N GLY A 280 25.67 9.55 7.03
CA GLY A 280 24.57 10.23 6.36
C GLY A 280 23.27 9.43 6.46
N PHE A 281 23.33 8.12 6.23
CA PHE A 281 22.20 7.22 6.38
C PHE A 281 21.65 7.21 7.82
N GLU A 282 22.51 7.13 8.83
CA GLU A 282 22.10 7.13 10.23
C GLU A 282 21.41 8.46 10.63
N ARG A 283 21.90 9.60 10.14
CA ARG A 283 21.21 10.90 10.33
C ARG A 283 19.85 10.90 9.63
N PHE A 284 19.80 10.52 8.37
CA PHE A 284 18.58 10.45 7.57
C PHE A 284 17.50 9.57 8.21
N ALA A 285 17.90 8.41 8.75
CA ALA A 285 17.00 7.48 9.42
C ALA A 285 16.40 8.09 10.70
N ARG A 286 17.22 8.79 11.51
CA ARG A 286 16.75 9.49 12.71
C ARG A 286 15.76 10.62 12.37
N ASP A 287 16.08 11.44 11.39
CA ASP A 287 15.23 12.57 10.97
C ASP A 287 13.91 12.08 10.37
N SER A 288 13.96 11.00 9.58
CA SER A 288 12.79 10.31 9.07
C SER A 288 11.90 9.78 10.21
N ALA A 289 12.49 9.13 11.21
CA ALA A 289 11.75 8.60 12.36
C ALA A 289 11.10 9.72 13.19
N ALA A 290 11.81 10.81 13.44
CA ALA A 290 11.27 11.98 14.14
C ALA A 290 10.09 12.61 13.40
N SER A 291 10.19 12.73 12.08
CA SER A 291 9.12 13.25 11.23
C SER A 291 7.87 12.35 11.26
N ASN A 292 8.05 11.03 11.16
CA ASN A 292 6.97 10.06 11.24
C ASN A 292 6.33 10.03 12.65
N ALA A 293 7.13 10.17 13.71
CA ALA A 293 6.61 10.25 15.08
C ALA A 293 5.76 11.52 15.30
N ARG A 294 6.16 12.67 14.74
CA ARG A 294 5.36 13.90 14.76
C ARG A 294 4.03 13.70 14.04
N GLN A 295 4.06 13.07 12.86
CA GLN A 295 2.86 12.69 12.14
C GLN A 295 1.95 11.81 13.01
N ALA A 296 2.44 10.68 13.51
CA ALA A 296 1.65 9.78 14.33
C ALA A 296 0.94 10.48 15.52
N ARG A 297 1.61 11.46 16.17
CA ARG A 297 1.01 12.28 17.23
C ARG A 297 -0.12 13.17 16.72
N LEU A 298 0.08 13.90 15.62
CA LEU A 298 -0.95 14.78 15.04
C LEU A 298 -2.16 13.97 14.57
N LYS A 299 -1.91 12.82 13.94
CA LYS A 299 -2.94 11.88 13.51
C LYS A 299 -3.74 11.31 14.68
N ALA A 300 -3.08 10.90 15.76
CA ALA A 300 -3.74 10.42 16.97
C ALA A 300 -4.59 11.52 17.63
N ALA A 301 -4.11 12.78 17.65
CA ALA A 301 -4.87 13.90 18.18
C ALA A 301 -6.17 14.14 17.39
N ARG A 302 -6.13 14.00 16.05
CA ARG A 302 -7.33 14.05 15.21
C ARG A 302 -8.32 12.93 15.54
N ALA A 303 -7.83 11.69 15.63
CA ALA A 303 -8.67 10.54 15.93
C ALA A 303 -9.34 10.64 17.32
N ALA A 304 -8.61 11.19 18.30
CA ALA A 304 -9.15 11.44 19.63
C ALA A 304 -10.33 12.44 19.59
N PHE A 305 -10.22 13.52 18.82
CA PHE A 305 -11.30 14.49 18.62
C PHE A 305 -12.53 13.86 17.94
N SER A 306 -12.31 12.88 17.07
CA SER A 306 -13.37 12.12 16.41
C SER A 306 -14.04 11.07 17.32
N GLY A 307 -13.58 10.91 18.57
CA GLY A 307 -14.13 9.96 19.54
C GLY A 307 -13.60 8.53 19.38
N ALA A 308 -12.56 8.34 18.57
CA ALA A 308 -11.91 7.05 18.34
C ALA A 308 -10.77 6.80 19.35
N ALA A 309 -11.04 7.00 20.64
CA ALA A 309 -10.06 6.73 21.69
C ALA A 309 -9.91 5.22 21.92
N GLY A 310 -8.89 4.60 21.32
CA GLY A 310 -8.49 3.24 21.60
C GLY A 310 -7.05 2.99 21.16
N ALA A 311 -6.34 2.10 21.84
CA ALA A 311 -4.97 1.73 21.48
C ALA A 311 -4.95 1.21 20.04
N VAL A 312 -4.21 1.92 19.20
CA VAL A 312 -3.88 1.50 17.84
C VAL A 312 -2.59 0.72 17.98
N ASP A 313 -2.60 -0.54 17.54
CA ASP A 313 -1.44 -1.39 17.63
C ASP A 313 -0.27 -0.71 16.88
N ARG A 314 0.78 -0.35 17.63
CA ARG A 314 1.92 0.46 17.15
C ARG A 314 2.97 -0.39 16.42
N THR A 315 2.67 -1.66 16.19
CA THR A 315 3.60 -2.70 15.74
C THR A 315 3.92 -2.67 14.23
N THR A 316 3.27 -1.83 13.43
CA THR A 316 3.49 -1.76 11.97
C THR A 316 4.32 -0.54 11.53
N GLY A 317 5.11 0.02 12.46
CA GLY A 317 5.94 1.21 12.23
C GLY A 317 7.29 0.97 11.57
N ASP A 318 7.51 -0.16 10.90
CA ASP A 318 8.75 -0.35 10.15
C ASP A 318 8.71 0.56 8.92
N ASN A 319 9.61 1.54 8.91
CA ASN A 319 9.82 2.46 7.80
C ASN A 319 10.49 1.69 6.65
N ALA A 320 9.77 0.75 6.05
CA ALA A 320 10.22 -0.20 5.04
C ALA A 320 11.04 0.47 3.93
N LEU A 321 10.66 1.70 3.55
CA LEU A 321 11.32 2.43 2.48
C LEU A 321 12.49 3.31 2.92
N VAL A 322 12.90 3.35 4.20
CA VAL A 322 13.94 4.28 4.67
C VAL A 322 15.26 4.14 3.90
N GLN A 323 15.67 2.91 3.61
CA GLN A 323 16.91 2.62 2.90
C GLN A 323 16.80 3.03 1.42
N LEU A 324 15.69 2.66 0.77
CA LEU A 324 15.41 3.07 -0.61
C LEU A 324 15.32 4.60 -0.75
N ARG A 325 14.63 5.26 0.18
CA ARG A 325 14.52 6.73 0.21
C ARG A 325 15.87 7.38 0.37
N PHE A 326 16.74 6.86 1.23
CA PHE A 326 18.10 7.38 1.37
C PHE A 326 18.84 7.35 0.03
N VAL A 327 18.79 6.24 -0.73
CA VAL A 327 19.41 6.18 -2.07
C VAL A 327 18.77 7.20 -3.01
N ALA A 328 17.43 7.32 -2.99
CA ALA A 328 16.73 8.28 -3.83
C ALA A 328 17.11 9.75 -3.53
N GLU A 329 17.24 10.13 -2.26
CA GLU A 329 17.61 11.51 -1.91
C GLU A 329 19.11 11.78 -2.11
N SER A 330 19.97 10.87 -1.65
CA SER A 330 21.43 11.08 -1.64
C SER A 330 22.09 10.87 -3.00
N ALA A 331 21.61 9.90 -3.79
CA ALA A 331 22.26 9.51 -5.04
C ALA A 331 21.48 9.90 -6.29
N LEU A 332 20.15 10.01 -6.18
CA LEU A 332 19.30 10.39 -7.32
C LEU A 332 18.78 11.84 -7.24
N GLY A 333 19.00 12.55 -6.13
CA GLY A 333 18.55 13.93 -5.94
C GLY A 333 17.02 14.10 -5.91
N ILE A 334 16.26 13.04 -5.62
CA ILE A 334 14.80 13.08 -5.56
C ILE A 334 14.35 13.40 -4.13
N SER A 335 13.42 14.35 -3.96
CA SER A 335 12.73 14.49 -2.67
C SER A 335 11.68 13.39 -2.47
N THR A 336 11.72 12.68 -1.34
CA THR A 336 10.77 11.59 -1.05
C THR A 336 9.58 12.01 -0.19
N ARG A 337 9.48 13.30 0.15
CA ARG A 337 8.42 13.86 1.01
C ARG A 337 7.02 13.80 0.39
N SER A 338 6.92 13.61 -0.92
CA SER A 338 5.67 13.46 -1.67
C SER A 338 5.31 11.99 -1.94
N TRP A 339 6.06 11.03 -1.39
CA TRP A 339 5.79 9.62 -1.62
C TRP A 339 4.65 9.10 -0.74
N THR A 340 4.48 9.66 0.45
CA THR A 340 3.43 9.29 1.43
C THR A 340 2.01 9.66 0.99
N LEU A 341 1.00 8.90 1.44
CA LEU A 341 -0.41 9.29 1.36
C LEU A 341 -0.87 10.18 2.51
N ALA A 342 0.00 10.43 3.50
CA ALA A 342 -0.40 11.05 4.74
C ALA A 342 -0.85 12.51 4.59
N LEU A 343 -1.74 12.98 5.46
CA LEU A 343 -2.21 14.37 5.41
C LEU A 343 -1.07 15.38 5.64
N GLU A 344 -0.18 15.07 6.58
CA GLU A 344 0.94 15.91 6.97
C GLU A 344 1.95 16.04 5.84
N ARG A 345 2.49 17.24 5.70
CA ARG A 345 3.67 17.46 4.86
C ARG A 345 4.93 17.12 5.63
N GLY A 346 5.96 16.70 4.90
CA GLY A 346 7.29 16.42 5.47
C GLY A 346 7.35 15.16 6.32
N THR A 347 6.36 14.27 6.19
CA THR A 347 6.41 12.91 6.74
C THR A 347 6.77 11.92 5.62
N TYR A 348 7.21 10.74 6.02
CA TYR A 348 7.62 9.65 5.14
C TYR A 348 6.89 8.35 5.46
N ASP A 349 5.77 8.47 6.17
CA ASP A 349 4.91 7.35 6.53
C ASP A 349 4.25 6.79 5.27
N PHE A 350 4.65 5.60 4.83
CA PHE A 350 4.09 4.90 3.68
C PHE A 350 3.36 3.62 4.12
N THR A 351 2.84 3.58 5.35
CA THR A 351 2.13 2.39 5.82
C THR A 351 0.86 2.17 5.02
N MET A 352 0.64 0.90 4.68
CA MET A 352 -0.44 0.42 3.85
C MET A 352 -1.13 -0.76 4.56
N PRO A 353 -2.43 -1.01 4.30
CA PRO A 353 -3.04 -2.27 4.68
C PRO A 353 -2.22 -3.46 4.15
N PRO A 354 -2.18 -4.60 4.86
CA PRO A 354 -1.43 -5.77 4.40
C PRO A 354 -1.79 -6.16 2.97
N LEU A 355 -0.77 -6.28 2.12
CA LEU A 355 -0.91 -6.71 0.73
C LEU A 355 -0.09 -7.97 0.51
N PRO A 356 -0.61 -8.98 -0.22
CA PRO A 356 0.19 -10.12 -0.65
C PRO A 356 1.35 -9.71 -1.58
N ALA A 357 1.17 -8.60 -2.29
CA ALA A 357 2.09 -8.03 -3.27
C ALA A 357 2.85 -6.83 -2.70
N GLN A 358 4.09 -6.61 -3.17
CA GLN A 358 4.88 -5.39 -2.92
C GLN A 358 4.88 -4.52 -4.19
N PRO A 359 3.93 -3.57 -4.35
CA PRO A 359 3.68 -2.94 -5.65
C PRO A 359 4.88 -2.14 -6.18
N LEU A 360 5.66 -1.52 -5.29
CA LEU A 360 6.88 -0.80 -5.68
C LEU A 360 7.95 -1.76 -6.20
N ARG A 361 8.17 -2.89 -5.52
CA ARG A 361 9.08 -3.96 -5.97
C ARG A 361 8.65 -4.45 -7.36
N GLU A 362 7.38 -4.79 -7.54
CA GLU A 362 6.86 -5.30 -8.83
C GLU A 362 7.08 -4.31 -9.97
N THR A 363 6.81 -3.03 -9.72
CA THR A 363 6.99 -1.99 -10.73
C THR A 363 8.47 -1.80 -11.08
N LEU A 364 9.35 -1.73 -10.08
CA LEU A 364 10.79 -1.62 -10.32
C LEU A 364 11.35 -2.89 -10.99
N LEU A 365 10.88 -4.07 -10.61
CA LEU A 365 11.29 -5.34 -11.22
C LEU A 365 10.98 -5.34 -12.71
N ALA A 366 9.76 -4.94 -13.11
CA ALA A 366 9.39 -4.85 -14.51
C ALA A 366 10.33 -3.93 -15.29
N GLU A 367 10.67 -2.76 -14.72
CA GLU A 367 11.57 -1.77 -15.33
C GLU A 367 13.01 -2.26 -15.45
N VAL A 368 13.57 -2.84 -14.38
CA VAL A 368 14.94 -3.37 -14.41
C VAL A 368 15.03 -4.59 -15.33
N ALA A 369 13.99 -5.43 -15.37
CA ALA A 369 13.94 -6.60 -16.25
C ALA A 369 13.94 -6.24 -17.74
N THR A 370 13.57 -5.02 -18.14
CA THR A 370 13.72 -4.56 -19.53
C THR A 370 15.18 -4.40 -19.94
N ARG A 371 16.08 -4.15 -18.97
CA ARG A 371 17.52 -3.93 -19.16
C ARG A 371 18.35 -5.17 -18.82
N ASP A 372 17.80 -6.06 -18.00
CA ASP A 372 18.46 -7.26 -17.50
C ASP A 372 17.44 -8.40 -17.36
N ALA A 373 17.27 -9.16 -18.44
CA ALA A 373 16.28 -10.23 -18.53
C ALA A 373 16.53 -11.35 -17.49
N THR A 374 17.77 -11.57 -17.05
CA THR A 374 18.11 -12.59 -16.05
C THR A 374 17.39 -12.35 -14.72
N ILE A 375 17.13 -11.10 -14.36
CA ILE A 375 16.38 -10.78 -13.13
C ILE A 375 14.96 -11.33 -13.20
N ARG A 376 14.31 -11.29 -14.37
CA ARG A 376 12.95 -11.81 -14.54
C ARG A 376 12.91 -13.29 -14.15
N ASP A 377 13.82 -14.09 -14.70
CA ASP A 377 13.86 -15.52 -14.43
C ASP A 377 14.20 -15.81 -12.97
N LEU A 378 15.19 -15.11 -12.41
CA LEU A 378 15.55 -15.27 -11.00
C LEU A 378 14.42 -14.90 -10.04
N SER A 379 13.63 -13.88 -10.38
CA SER A 379 12.51 -13.42 -9.54
C SER A 379 11.36 -14.44 -9.46
N LEU A 380 11.23 -15.35 -10.44
CA LEU A 380 10.21 -16.40 -10.45
C LEU A 380 10.47 -17.49 -9.40
N TYR A 381 11.72 -17.66 -8.97
CA TYR A 381 12.15 -18.67 -7.99
C TYR A 381 12.60 -18.05 -6.66
N TRP A 382 12.24 -16.79 -6.43
CA TRP A 382 12.56 -16.06 -5.20
C TRP A 382 11.83 -16.69 -4.00
N THR A 383 12.55 -16.89 -2.90
CA THR A 383 12.05 -17.60 -1.70
C THR A 383 11.89 -16.68 -0.49
N SER A 384 11.86 -15.35 -0.69
CA SER A 384 11.80 -14.36 0.40
C SER A 384 12.98 -14.47 1.38
N SER A 385 14.13 -14.99 0.93
CA SER A 385 15.31 -15.16 1.78
C SER A 385 16.51 -14.38 1.24
N ASP A 386 17.22 -13.72 2.15
CA ASP A 386 18.34 -12.82 1.83
C ASP A 386 19.50 -13.48 1.06
N GLY A 387 19.63 -14.79 1.22
CA GLY A 387 20.65 -15.63 0.60
C GLY A 387 20.23 -16.29 -0.71
N ASP A 388 19.02 -16.06 -1.20
CA ASP A 388 18.59 -16.68 -2.45
C ASP A 388 19.35 -16.14 -3.68
N ARG A 389 19.22 -16.86 -4.80
CA ARG A 389 19.94 -16.53 -6.04
C ARG A 389 19.56 -15.15 -6.57
N TYR A 390 18.33 -14.71 -6.37
CA TYR A 390 17.83 -13.42 -6.80
C TYR A 390 18.48 -12.28 -5.99
N CYS A 391 18.39 -12.31 -4.67
CA CYS A 391 18.99 -11.29 -3.81
C CYS A 391 20.52 -11.26 -3.95
N SER A 392 21.17 -12.43 -4.03
CA SER A 392 22.62 -12.53 -4.28
C SER A 392 23.03 -11.93 -5.63
N TYR A 393 22.20 -12.10 -6.66
CA TYR A 393 22.42 -11.49 -7.98
C TYR A 393 22.35 -9.97 -7.90
N LEU A 394 21.29 -9.42 -7.27
CA LEU A 394 21.11 -7.97 -7.12
C LEU A 394 22.28 -7.32 -6.36
N LYS A 395 22.68 -7.89 -5.21
CA LYS A 395 23.82 -7.41 -4.41
C LYS A 395 25.11 -7.36 -5.22
N ARG A 396 25.44 -8.46 -5.92
CA ARG A 396 26.66 -8.55 -6.75
C ARG A 396 26.64 -7.50 -7.86
N ARG A 397 25.55 -7.42 -8.62
CA ARG A 397 25.42 -6.47 -9.75
C ARG A 397 25.47 -5.03 -9.28
N SER A 398 24.83 -4.72 -8.15
CA SER A 398 24.89 -3.40 -7.51
C SER A 398 26.32 -3.01 -7.16
N ARG A 399 27.05 -3.87 -6.43
CA ARG A 399 28.45 -3.61 -6.06
C ARG A 399 29.35 -3.44 -7.28
N THR A 400 29.22 -4.29 -8.30
CA THR A 400 30.00 -4.17 -9.53
C THR A 400 29.76 -2.83 -10.23
N ALA A 401 28.49 -2.41 -10.38
CA ALA A 401 28.15 -1.14 -11.02
C ALA A 401 28.70 0.07 -10.25
N LEU A 402 28.61 0.04 -8.92
CA LEU A 402 29.06 1.11 -8.05
C LEU A 402 30.59 1.16 -7.88
N SER A 403 31.30 0.05 -8.07
CA SER A 403 32.78 0.00 -8.02
C SER A 403 33.47 0.43 -9.32
N SER A 404 32.79 0.34 -10.48
CA SER A 404 33.40 0.63 -11.79
C SER A 404 33.45 2.11 -12.16
N THR A 405 33.09 3.00 -11.25
CA THR A 405 32.95 4.44 -11.51
C THR A 405 33.87 5.20 -10.58
N ASP A 406 34.91 5.86 -11.10
CA ASP A 406 35.81 6.78 -10.37
C ASP A 406 35.11 8.08 -9.89
N GLY A 407 33.77 8.11 -9.91
CA GLY A 407 32.95 9.33 -9.77
C GLY A 407 31.73 9.16 -8.88
N ALA A 408 31.83 8.41 -7.79
CA ALA A 408 30.85 8.48 -6.70
C ALA A 408 31.03 9.75 -5.83
N ASP A 409 31.35 10.89 -6.47
CA ASP A 409 31.48 12.20 -5.84
C ASP A 409 30.13 12.95 -5.88
N GLY A 410 29.59 13.20 -4.70
CA GLY A 410 28.49 14.14 -4.41
C GLY A 410 27.08 13.53 -4.38
N VAL A 411 26.17 13.86 -3.44
CA VAL A 411 25.99 15.15 -2.76
C VAL A 411 25.37 14.96 -1.37
N LEU A 412 26.06 15.46 -0.33
CA LEU A 412 25.56 16.36 0.73
C LEU A 412 26.67 16.49 1.79
N ALA A 413 27.45 17.58 1.70
CA ALA A 413 28.22 18.08 2.83
C ALA A 413 27.25 18.82 3.78
N PRO A 414 27.16 18.46 5.06
CA PRO A 414 26.62 19.36 6.07
C PRO A 414 27.74 20.27 6.60
N ASP A 415 27.40 21.54 6.80
CA ASP A 415 28.23 22.55 7.44
C ASP A 415 28.92 22.03 8.72
N ALA A 416 30.20 22.35 8.81
CA ALA A 416 31.04 22.04 9.95
C ALA A 416 30.81 23.04 11.09
N ALA A 417 30.21 22.58 12.20
CA ALA A 417 30.51 23.08 13.54
C ALA A 417 29.93 22.15 14.61
N ALA A 418 30.80 21.30 15.19
CA ALA A 418 30.86 20.91 16.61
C ALA A 418 31.48 19.51 16.76
N THR A 419 32.76 19.48 17.13
CA THR A 419 33.53 18.32 17.60
C THR A 419 33.16 17.97 19.07
N PRO A 420 33.61 16.83 19.62
CA PRO A 420 32.74 15.90 20.36
C PRO A 420 33.15 15.70 21.82
N ALA A 421 32.34 14.96 22.60
CA ALA A 421 32.80 14.39 23.86
C ALA A 421 32.14 13.03 24.15
N GLY A 422 33.01 12.04 24.42
CA GLY A 422 32.72 10.96 25.38
C GLY A 422 32.23 9.62 24.83
N ALA A 423 33.16 8.77 24.41
CA ALA A 423 32.95 7.33 24.24
C ALA A 423 33.09 6.59 25.58
N ALA A 424 32.25 5.58 25.82
CA ALA A 424 32.53 4.48 26.74
C ALA A 424 32.04 3.16 26.12
N ALA A 425 32.91 2.16 26.17
CA ALA A 425 32.84 0.90 25.43
C ALA A 425 31.86 -0.13 26.02
N ALA A 426 31.31 -0.99 25.16
CA ALA A 426 30.65 -2.23 25.53
C ALA A 426 31.56 -3.43 25.19
N PRO A 427 31.54 -4.53 25.97
CA PRO A 427 32.43 -5.66 25.77
C PRO A 427 31.94 -6.64 24.69
N THR A 428 32.91 -7.28 24.06
CA THR A 428 32.85 -8.40 23.12
C THR A 428 32.22 -9.66 23.70
N VAL A 429 31.40 -10.36 22.91
CA VAL A 429 31.01 -11.75 23.15
C VAL A 429 31.59 -12.63 22.03
N THR A 430 32.34 -13.64 22.46
CA THR A 430 33.01 -14.68 21.66
C THR A 430 32.05 -15.73 21.14
N ALA A 431 32.32 -16.22 19.93
CA ALA A 431 31.68 -17.39 19.34
C ALA A 431 32.31 -18.69 19.88
N ALA A 432 31.49 -19.73 20.12
CA ALA A 432 31.94 -21.13 20.05
C ALA A 432 30.76 -22.14 19.96
N ASN A 433 30.84 -22.96 18.90
CA ASN A 433 30.59 -24.40 18.83
C ASN A 433 29.17 -25.00 18.90
N ALA A 434 28.92 -25.88 17.93
CA ALA A 434 28.00 -27.02 17.97
C ALA A 434 28.75 -28.26 17.39
N PRO A 435 28.24 -29.51 17.47
CA PRO A 435 27.01 -29.96 18.13
C PRO A 435 27.19 -31.22 19.03
N ALA A 436 26.19 -31.48 19.88
CA ALA A 436 25.86 -32.82 20.36
C ALA A 436 24.34 -33.00 20.22
N ALA A 437 23.89 -34.20 19.85
CA ALA A 437 22.50 -34.52 19.55
C ALA A 437 21.58 -34.23 20.75
N ALA A 438 20.84 -33.12 20.67
CA ALA A 438 19.87 -32.70 21.68
C ALA A 438 18.49 -33.24 21.33
N THR A 439 17.84 -33.83 22.32
CA THR A 439 16.39 -34.08 22.33
C THR A 439 15.68 -32.76 21.98
N ILE A 440 14.90 -32.74 20.90
CA ILE A 440 14.21 -31.52 20.45
C ILE A 440 13.14 -31.17 21.50
N ALA A 441 13.42 -30.19 22.35
CA ALA A 441 12.50 -29.75 23.40
C ALA A 441 11.26 -29.08 22.79
N ARG A 442 10.05 -29.47 23.25
CA ARG A 442 8.79 -28.88 22.77
C ARG A 442 8.57 -27.48 23.37
N PRO A 443 8.39 -26.42 22.55
CA PRO A 443 8.08 -25.09 23.04
C PRO A 443 6.69 -25.00 23.69
N ALA A 444 6.54 -24.17 24.73
CA ALA A 444 5.24 -23.93 25.37
C ALA A 444 4.22 -23.32 24.40
N ALA A 445 4.68 -22.44 23.50
CA ALA A 445 3.85 -21.79 22.49
C ALA A 445 3.26 -22.78 21.46
N LEU A 446 3.77 -24.02 21.37
CA LEU A 446 3.23 -25.06 20.47
C LEU A 446 1.77 -25.40 20.79
N GLN A 447 1.35 -25.22 22.06
CA GLN A 447 -0.03 -25.45 22.48
C GLN A 447 -1.04 -24.55 21.75
N LEU A 448 -0.62 -23.36 21.31
CA LEU A 448 -1.43 -22.44 20.52
C LEU A 448 -1.72 -22.99 19.10
N CYS A 449 -0.81 -23.80 18.56
CA CYS A 449 -1.01 -24.48 17.29
C CYS A 449 -1.99 -25.67 17.47
N VAL A 450 -1.79 -26.46 18.52
CA VAL A 450 -2.65 -27.62 18.84
C VAL A 450 -4.10 -27.21 19.04
N SER A 451 -4.35 -26.12 19.78
CA SER A 451 -5.69 -25.66 20.13
C SER A 451 -6.55 -25.25 18.93
N CYS A 452 -5.96 -24.98 17.77
CA CYS A 452 -6.69 -24.63 16.55
C CYS A 452 -6.67 -25.73 15.49
N HIS A 453 -5.53 -26.41 15.32
CA HIS A 453 -5.32 -27.36 14.22
C HIS A 453 -5.78 -28.79 14.53
N GLU A 454 -6.09 -29.11 15.79
CA GLU A 454 -6.61 -30.43 16.20
C GLU A 454 -8.06 -30.37 16.71
N THR A 455 -8.62 -29.16 16.80
CA THR A 455 -10.01 -28.90 17.24
C THR A 455 -10.96 -28.56 16.08
N GLY A 456 -10.45 -28.55 14.84
CA GLY A 456 -11.24 -28.29 13.63
C GLY A 456 -11.44 -26.81 13.28
N MET A 457 -10.81 -25.87 14.00
CA MET A 457 -10.87 -24.44 13.67
C MET A 457 -9.92 -24.03 12.53
N ALA A 458 -8.82 -24.75 12.35
CA ALA A 458 -7.85 -24.55 11.28
C ALA A 458 -7.62 -25.84 10.48
N PRO A 459 -6.98 -25.80 9.29
CA PRO A 459 -6.67 -27.00 8.53
C PRO A 459 -5.94 -28.04 9.38
N PRO A 460 -6.33 -29.32 9.32
CA PRO A 460 -5.86 -30.32 10.27
C PRO A 460 -4.36 -30.58 10.11
N LEU A 461 -3.62 -30.37 11.22
CA LEU A 461 -2.19 -30.59 11.36
C LEU A 461 -1.88 -31.18 12.75
N PRO A 462 -1.11 -32.28 12.83
CA PRO A 462 -0.90 -33.03 14.07
C PRO A 462 0.21 -32.43 14.95
N PHE A 463 0.07 -31.17 15.36
CA PHE A 463 1.07 -30.46 16.17
C PHE A 463 1.37 -31.11 17.53
N SER A 464 0.43 -31.88 18.09
CA SER A 464 0.61 -32.64 19.33
C SER A 464 1.44 -33.93 19.14
N SER A 465 1.60 -34.38 17.88
CA SER A 465 2.32 -35.61 17.50
C SER A 465 3.54 -35.30 16.62
N PRO A 466 4.73 -35.11 17.22
CA PRO A 466 5.95 -34.76 16.50
C PRO A 466 6.30 -35.75 15.40
N THR A 467 6.10 -37.06 15.64
CA THR A 467 6.38 -38.11 14.65
C THR A 467 5.48 -37.99 13.41
N GLN A 468 4.19 -37.71 13.58
CA GLN A 468 3.27 -37.52 12.46
C GLN A 468 3.48 -36.19 11.76
N LEU A 469 3.78 -35.13 12.52
CA LEU A 469 4.10 -33.82 11.96
C LEU A 469 5.36 -33.88 11.11
N MET A 470 6.42 -34.52 11.63
CA MET A 470 7.70 -34.74 10.98
C MET A 470 7.55 -35.36 9.59
N GLN A 471 6.70 -36.39 9.46
CA GLN A 471 6.39 -37.04 8.20
C GLN A 471 5.75 -36.12 7.15
N GLN A 472 5.14 -34.99 7.56
CA GLN A 472 4.44 -34.07 6.66
C GLN A 472 5.26 -32.82 6.33
N LEU A 473 6.15 -32.38 7.22
CA LEU A 473 6.82 -31.06 7.13
C LEU A 473 7.49 -30.80 5.79
N ARG A 474 8.17 -31.80 5.20
CA ARG A 474 8.93 -31.64 3.95
C ARG A 474 8.20 -32.13 2.69
N VAL A 475 7.11 -32.88 2.84
CA VAL A 475 6.46 -33.58 1.71
C VAL A 475 5.06 -33.07 1.42
N ARG A 476 4.38 -32.48 2.41
CA ARG A 476 3.03 -31.95 2.21
C ARG A 476 3.13 -30.61 1.46
N PRO A 477 2.54 -30.51 0.25
CA PRO A 477 2.55 -29.27 -0.51
C PRO A 477 1.67 -28.22 0.17
N SER A 478 2.10 -26.97 0.05
CA SER A 478 1.43 -25.79 0.61
C SER A 478 1.47 -24.63 -0.40
N ALA A 479 0.86 -23.49 -0.04
CA ALA A 479 0.84 -22.32 -0.90
C ALA A 479 2.24 -21.69 -1.07
N HIS A 480 3.11 -21.85 -0.08
CA HIS A 480 4.46 -21.27 -0.05
C HIS A 480 5.58 -22.32 -0.13
N GLY A 481 5.31 -23.50 -0.70
CA GLY A 481 6.28 -24.58 -0.89
C GLY A 481 5.88 -25.86 -0.15
N THR A 482 6.68 -26.24 0.83
CA THR A 482 6.36 -27.38 1.72
C THR A 482 5.63 -26.91 2.98
N LEU A 483 5.13 -27.83 3.80
CA LEU A 483 4.46 -27.47 5.05
C LEU A 483 5.39 -26.70 6.01
N ILE A 484 6.69 -27.01 6.07
CA ILE A 484 7.63 -26.23 6.89
C ILE A 484 7.79 -24.79 6.37
N ASP A 485 7.75 -24.59 5.06
CA ASP A 485 7.85 -23.25 4.46
C ASP A 485 6.59 -22.43 4.74
N GLU A 486 5.41 -23.07 4.67
CA GLU A 486 4.15 -22.45 5.07
C GLU A 486 4.19 -22.04 6.55
N ILE A 487 4.63 -22.93 7.45
CA ILE A 487 4.70 -22.64 8.89
C ILE A 487 5.63 -21.45 9.15
N ARG A 488 6.82 -21.42 8.52
CA ARG A 488 7.76 -20.29 8.63
C ARG A 488 7.15 -18.99 8.12
N PHE A 489 6.53 -19.04 6.94
CA PHE A 489 5.84 -17.87 6.39
C PHE A 489 4.79 -17.35 7.38
N ARG A 490 3.93 -18.22 7.90
CA ARG A 490 2.84 -17.86 8.83
C ARG A 490 3.34 -17.32 10.17
N LEU A 491 4.51 -17.75 10.65
CA LEU A 491 5.13 -17.21 11.87
C LEU A 491 5.86 -15.88 11.63
N SER A 492 6.24 -15.59 10.39
CA SER A 492 6.97 -14.38 10.02
C SER A 492 6.08 -13.14 9.90
N SER A 493 6.65 -11.97 10.16
CA SER A 493 5.95 -10.69 9.94
C SER A 493 5.49 -10.48 8.49
N ALA A 494 6.14 -11.16 7.52
CA ALA A 494 5.78 -11.10 6.11
C ALA A 494 4.39 -11.69 5.81
N ALA A 495 3.84 -12.54 6.68
CA ALA A 495 2.49 -13.06 6.50
C ALA A 495 1.40 -11.98 6.73
N GLY A 496 1.68 -10.88 7.43
CA GLY A 496 0.69 -9.83 7.65
C GLY A 496 -0.64 -10.37 8.20
N ALA A 497 -1.75 -10.19 7.48
CA ALA A 497 -3.07 -10.69 7.89
C ALA A 497 -3.19 -12.23 7.90
N GLN A 498 -2.23 -12.93 7.30
CA GLN A 498 -2.13 -14.37 7.26
C GLN A 498 -1.29 -14.94 8.41
N HIS A 499 -0.75 -14.08 9.28
CA HIS A 499 0.07 -14.47 10.42
C HIS A 499 -0.68 -15.41 11.38
N MET A 500 0.03 -16.39 11.93
CA MET A 500 -0.48 -17.33 12.91
C MET A 500 0.43 -17.37 14.14
N PRO A 501 -0.12 -17.49 15.36
CA PRO A 501 -1.55 -17.62 15.68
C PRO A 501 -2.34 -16.31 15.49
N LEU A 502 -3.52 -16.39 14.87
CA LEU A 502 -4.30 -15.22 14.49
C LEU A 502 -4.76 -14.41 15.71
N GLY A 503 -4.43 -13.11 15.75
CA GLY A 503 -4.85 -12.21 16.83
C GLY A 503 -4.06 -12.36 18.13
N LEU A 504 -2.97 -13.14 18.12
CA LEU A 504 -2.02 -13.26 19.23
C LEU A 504 -0.62 -12.89 18.75
N ASN A 505 0.03 -11.99 19.48
CA ASN A 505 1.42 -11.64 19.21
C ASN A 505 2.34 -12.59 19.99
N LEU A 506 3.08 -13.43 19.26
CA LEU A 506 4.20 -14.18 19.84
C LEU A 506 5.35 -13.21 20.12
N SER A 507 6.03 -13.37 21.25
CA SER A 507 7.32 -12.72 21.46
C SER A 507 8.37 -13.26 20.47
N ASP A 508 9.44 -12.50 20.20
CA ASP A 508 10.53 -12.96 19.33
C ASP A 508 11.13 -14.28 19.83
N ALA A 509 11.28 -14.44 21.15
CA ALA A 509 11.77 -15.67 21.76
C ALA A 509 10.82 -16.86 21.55
N GLU A 510 9.50 -16.66 21.64
CA GLU A 510 8.52 -17.71 21.37
C GLU A 510 8.51 -18.10 19.88
N ARG A 511 8.57 -17.12 18.98
CA ARG A 511 8.67 -17.35 17.54
C ARG A 511 9.94 -18.14 17.20
N GLU A 512 11.10 -17.68 17.67
CA GLU A 512 12.38 -18.36 17.43
C GLU A 512 12.38 -19.78 18.00
N SER A 513 11.76 -20.00 19.17
CA SER A 513 11.64 -21.34 19.76
C SER A 513 10.78 -22.29 18.91
N LEU A 514 9.68 -21.78 18.32
CA LEU A 514 8.82 -22.55 17.41
C LEU A 514 9.53 -22.84 16.08
N GLU A 515 10.19 -21.84 15.50
CA GLU A 515 10.95 -22.00 14.27
C GLU A 515 12.09 -23.01 14.44
N ALA A 516 12.84 -22.93 15.54
CA ALA A 516 13.89 -23.88 15.88
C ALA A 516 13.34 -25.30 16.10
N TYR A 517 12.20 -25.42 16.77
CA TYR A 517 11.53 -26.70 16.99
C TYR A 517 11.12 -27.37 15.67
N PHE A 518 10.42 -26.64 14.78
CA PHE A 518 9.97 -27.20 13.50
C PHE A 518 11.14 -27.44 12.54
N ALA A 519 12.17 -26.59 12.56
CA ALA A 519 13.40 -26.83 11.80
C ALA A 519 14.13 -28.10 12.29
N GLY A 520 14.19 -28.31 13.61
CA GLY A 520 14.73 -29.52 14.21
C GLY A 520 13.95 -30.78 13.81
N LEU A 521 12.62 -30.73 13.88
CA LEU A 521 11.77 -31.85 13.44
C LEU A 521 11.93 -32.14 11.95
N ALA A 522 11.96 -31.10 11.12
CA ALA A 522 12.18 -31.27 9.69
C ALA A 522 13.57 -31.88 9.41
N ALA A 523 14.61 -31.50 10.16
CA ALA A 523 15.97 -32.03 9.99
C ALA A 523 16.12 -33.49 10.46
N ALA A 524 15.25 -33.95 11.36
CA ALA A 524 15.23 -35.33 11.87
C ALA A 524 14.52 -36.33 10.94
N ASN A 525 13.94 -35.87 9.81
CA ASN A 525 13.27 -36.68 8.79
C ASN A 525 14.06 -36.81 7.49
#